data_AF-A0A959HA51-F1
#
_entry.id   AF-A0A959HA51-F1
#
_cell.length_a   1.000
_cell.length_b   1.000
_cell.length_c   1.000
_cell.angle_alpha   90.00
_cell.angle_beta   90.00
_cell.angle_gamma   90.00
#
_symmetry.space_group_name_H-M   'P 1'
#
loop_
_entity.id
_entity.type
_entity.pdbx_description
1 polymer ?
#
loop_
_entity_poly.entity_id
_entity_poly.type
_entity_poly.pdbx_seq_one_letter_code
_entity_poly.pdbx_strand_id
1 'polypeptide(L)'
;MKNYLLLLLLLSVLFSCRSEPKNESGAETAAMEQPATQPQSTGPQQAPAPEASVQKKEEEPVVGARPAFVPPMSEDVLTITAQNARVKPGADVCVAFRAKGFTNLLAMQYTMAWDPKVLEFKGVDKPGLPYLDQADFGFNRTKEGRLPFVWINDALQPTTIPDESIIYMACFNAIGTSGQSSAIRFVEQPTPFEVVNANEEIQKLNPVEGKVEIE
;
A
#
# COMPACT_ATOMS: atom_id res chain seq x y z
N MET A 1 -12.43 56.60 9.56
CA MET A 1 -13.44 57.51 8.94
C MET A 1 -13.10 57.57 7.46
N LYS A 2 -13.87 57.17 6.44
CA LYS A 2 -15.29 56.85 6.17
C LYS A 2 -15.22 55.75 5.09
N ASN A 3 -15.84 54.57 5.20
CA ASN A 3 -17.27 54.22 5.11
C ASN A 3 -18.05 54.86 3.96
N TYR A 4 -18.91 54.01 3.37
CA TYR A 4 -20.00 54.23 2.43
C TYR A 4 -19.67 54.09 0.93
N LEU A 5 -20.48 53.45 0.07
CA LEU A 5 -21.78 52.78 0.19
C LEU A 5 -22.27 52.50 -1.26
N LEU A 6 -23.18 51.52 -1.41
CA LEU A 6 -24.20 51.41 -2.49
C LEU A 6 -23.67 50.92 -3.87
N LEU A 7 -24.29 50.00 -4.62
CA LEU A 7 -25.60 49.35 -4.52
C LEU A 7 -25.77 48.22 -5.57
N LEU A 8 -26.30 47.06 -5.13
CA LEU A 8 -27.27 46.10 -5.71
C LEU A 8 -27.35 45.74 -7.21
N LEU A 9 -27.56 44.44 -7.50
CA LEU A 9 -28.83 43.80 -7.93
C LEU A 9 -28.59 42.32 -8.35
N LEU A 10 -29.05 41.33 -7.56
CA LEU A 10 -30.21 40.43 -7.80
C LEU A 10 -30.15 39.49 -9.02
N LEU A 11 -30.09 38.16 -8.80
CA LEU A 11 -31.18 37.25 -9.19
C LEU A 11 -31.07 35.85 -8.55
N SER A 12 -32.17 35.45 -7.94
CA SER A 12 -32.52 34.19 -7.29
C SER A 12 -32.83 33.06 -8.28
N VAL A 13 -32.44 31.80 -7.97
CA VAL A 13 -33.04 30.60 -8.57
C VAL A 13 -33.71 29.78 -7.49
N LEU A 14 -35.03 29.66 -7.63
CA LEU A 14 -35.94 28.90 -6.79
C LEU A 14 -35.77 27.40 -7.08
N PHE A 15 -35.58 26.58 -6.04
CA PHE A 15 -35.78 25.15 -6.11
C PHE A 15 -37.16 24.82 -5.52
N SER A 16 -38.09 24.43 -6.40
CA SER A 16 -39.29 23.69 -6.00
C SER A 16 -39.84 22.96 -7.22
N CYS A 17 -39.72 21.64 -7.19
CA CYS A 17 -40.76 20.75 -7.69
C CYS A 17 -40.70 19.44 -6.89
N ARG A 18 -41.77 19.17 -6.14
CA ARG A 18 -42.10 17.88 -5.50
C ARG A 18 -43.44 17.42 -6.08
N SER A 19 -43.51 16.13 -6.44
CA SER A 19 -44.73 15.28 -6.43
C SER A 19 -44.26 13.84 -6.68
N GLU A 20 -44.11 12.98 -5.67
CA GLU A 20 -45.09 12.15 -4.93
C GLU A 20 -45.25 10.70 -5.48
N PRO A 21 -45.62 9.72 -4.61
CA PRO A 21 -45.18 8.32 -4.65
C PRO A 21 -46.29 7.31 -4.99
N LYS A 22 -45.97 6.02 -5.10
CA LYS A 22 -46.96 4.92 -5.01
C LYS A 22 -46.41 3.67 -4.28
N ASN A 23 -47.09 3.38 -3.16
CA ASN A 23 -47.55 2.12 -2.55
C ASN A 23 -46.75 0.83 -2.77
N GLU A 24 -46.23 0.22 -1.70
CA GLU A 24 -46.91 -0.63 -0.67
C GLU A 24 -47.13 -2.09 -1.13
N SER A 25 -46.56 -3.01 -0.35
CA SER A 25 -46.99 -4.40 -0.24
C SER A 25 -46.78 -4.83 1.21
N GLY A 26 -47.90 -5.01 1.91
CA GLY A 26 -47.98 -5.57 3.26
C GLY A 26 -48.13 -7.11 3.23
N ALA A 27 -47.84 -7.68 4.40
CA ALA A 27 -47.86 -9.10 4.75
C ALA A 27 -49.26 -9.75 4.71
N GLU A 28 -49.36 -11.08 4.68
CA GLU A 28 -49.62 -11.96 5.85
C GLU A 28 -49.98 -13.43 5.46
N THR A 29 -49.50 -14.40 6.28
CA THR A 29 -50.10 -15.70 6.74
C THR A 29 -50.72 -16.72 5.74
N ALA A 30 -50.78 -18.06 5.92
CA ALA A 30 -50.37 -19.09 6.89
C ALA A 30 -50.56 -20.48 6.20
N ALA A 31 -49.70 -21.49 6.42
CA ALA A 31 -49.93 -22.74 7.19
C ALA A 31 -50.19 -24.06 6.40
N MET A 32 -49.39 -25.09 6.77
CA MET A 32 -49.63 -26.55 6.96
C MET A 32 -50.37 -27.39 5.90
N GLU A 33 -49.79 -28.53 5.46
CA GLU A 33 -50.10 -29.90 5.98
C GLU A 33 -49.32 -31.02 5.20
N GLN A 34 -48.76 -32.01 5.92
CA GLN A 34 -48.38 -33.36 5.43
C GLN A 34 -49.46 -34.35 5.91
N PRO A 35 -49.63 -35.55 5.30
CA PRO A 35 -48.98 -36.75 5.90
C PRO A 35 -48.60 -37.89 4.92
N ALA A 36 -47.89 -38.87 5.50
CA ALA A 36 -47.16 -40.02 4.94
C ALA A 36 -48.02 -41.24 4.50
N THR A 37 -47.40 -42.22 3.80
CA THR A 37 -47.26 -43.67 4.21
C THR A 37 -46.71 -44.58 3.09
N GLN A 38 -45.84 -45.55 3.46
CA GLN A 38 -45.42 -46.73 2.66
C GLN A 38 -46.31 -47.97 2.97
N PRO A 39 -46.17 -49.15 2.31
CA PRO A 39 -45.25 -50.21 2.82
C PRO A 39 -44.61 -51.18 1.77
N GLN A 40 -43.79 -52.12 2.30
CA GLN A 40 -42.81 -53.11 1.77
C GLN A 40 -43.40 -54.28 0.92
N SER A 41 -42.75 -55.34 0.38
CA SER A 41 -41.53 -56.15 0.64
C SER A 41 -41.24 -57.11 -0.55
N THR A 42 -40.08 -57.75 -0.72
CA THR A 42 -39.78 -59.16 -0.30
C THR A 42 -38.30 -59.54 -0.59
N GLY A 43 -37.64 -60.28 0.32
CA GLY A 43 -36.23 -60.76 0.25
C GLY A 43 -36.09 -62.18 -0.36
N PRO A 44 -35.17 -63.09 0.08
CA PRO A 44 -33.89 -62.94 0.82
C PRO A 44 -32.73 -63.81 0.24
N GLN A 45 -31.45 -63.62 0.64
CA GLN A 45 -30.57 -64.77 0.98
C GLN A 45 -29.20 -64.42 1.61
N GLN A 46 -28.98 -65.09 2.76
CA GLN A 46 -27.78 -65.66 3.39
C GLN A 46 -26.44 -64.89 3.50
N ALA A 47 -25.97 -64.80 4.75
CA ALA A 47 -24.62 -64.43 5.17
C ALA A 47 -23.59 -65.58 5.04
N PRO A 48 -22.29 -65.24 5.10
CA PRO A 48 -21.41 -65.91 6.05
C PRO A 48 -20.70 -64.91 6.98
N ALA A 49 -20.18 -65.46 8.08
CA ALA A 49 -19.66 -64.79 9.27
C ALA A 49 -18.12 -64.49 9.18
N PRO A 50 -17.44 -64.13 10.29
CA PRO A 50 -16.82 -62.84 10.51
C PRO A 50 -15.30 -62.85 10.27
N GLU A 51 -14.80 -61.92 9.45
CA GLU A 51 -13.36 -61.64 9.40
C GLU A 51 -13.03 -60.33 10.12
N ALA A 52 -11.91 -60.41 10.84
CA ALA A 52 -11.47 -59.50 11.87
C ALA A 52 -11.42 -58.03 11.41
N SER A 53 -11.79 -57.17 12.36
CA SER A 53 -11.66 -55.72 12.28
C SER A 53 -10.23 -55.30 11.95
N VAL A 54 -9.98 -54.95 10.68
CA VAL A 54 -8.88 -54.08 10.31
C VAL A 54 -9.40 -52.65 10.45
N GLN A 55 -9.05 -51.99 11.55
CA GLN A 55 -9.22 -50.54 11.64
C GLN A 55 -8.30 -49.91 10.59
N LYS A 56 -8.87 -49.57 9.44
CA LYS A 56 -8.28 -48.62 8.51
C LYS A 56 -8.13 -47.33 9.30
N LYS A 57 -6.89 -46.95 9.63
CA LYS A 57 -6.59 -45.59 10.07
C LYS A 57 -7.08 -44.68 8.95
N GLU A 58 -8.19 -44.01 9.19
CA GLU A 58 -8.72 -43.00 8.29
C GLU A 58 -7.72 -41.85 8.36
N GLU A 59 -6.87 -41.76 7.34
CA GLU A 59 -6.02 -40.61 7.12
C GLU A 59 -6.95 -39.48 6.67
N GLU A 60 -7.04 -38.43 7.48
CA GLU A 60 -7.85 -37.25 7.17
C GLU A 60 -7.51 -36.75 5.76
N PRO A 61 -8.52 -36.37 4.94
CA PRO A 61 -8.24 -35.87 3.61
C PRO A 61 -7.48 -34.55 3.74
N VAL A 62 -6.24 -34.50 3.25
CA VAL A 62 -5.47 -33.25 3.18
C VAL A 62 -6.18 -32.32 2.20
N VAL A 63 -7.02 -31.43 2.74
CA VAL A 63 -7.69 -30.37 1.98
C VAL A 63 -6.62 -29.53 1.29
N GLY A 64 -6.69 -29.51 -0.05
CA GLY A 64 -5.62 -29.09 -0.94
C GLY A 64 -5.04 -27.69 -0.67
N ALA A 65 -3.71 -27.63 -0.58
CA ALA A 65 -2.97 -26.39 -0.72
C ALA A 65 -3.17 -25.87 -2.15
N ARG A 66 -3.90 -24.75 -2.30
CA ARG A 66 -3.85 -23.98 -3.54
C ARG A 66 -2.38 -23.58 -3.78
N PRO A 67 -1.82 -23.77 -4.98
CA PRO A 67 -0.48 -23.27 -5.26
C PRO A 67 -0.46 -21.75 -5.02
N ALA A 68 0.58 -21.28 -4.34
CA ALA A 68 0.77 -19.85 -4.10
C ALA A 68 0.92 -19.13 -5.45
N PHE A 69 0.23 -18.01 -5.61
CA PHE A 69 0.44 -17.13 -6.75
C PHE A 69 1.86 -16.55 -6.67
N VAL A 70 2.62 -16.69 -7.75
CA VAL A 70 3.93 -16.07 -7.92
C VAL A 70 3.75 -14.99 -8.99
N PRO A 71 3.91 -13.70 -8.65
CA PRO A 71 3.78 -12.65 -9.65
C PRO A 71 4.89 -12.77 -10.71
N PRO A 72 4.63 -12.38 -11.96
CA PRO A 72 5.65 -12.34 -12.99
C PRO A 72 6.74 -11.31 -12.60
N MET A 73 7.99 -11.60 -12.96
CA MET A 73 9.13 -10.72 -12.71
C MET A 73 9.56 -10.07 -14.02
N SER A 74 9.86 -8.77 -13.99
CA SER A 74 10.44 -8.03 -15.10
C SER A 74 11.98 -8.09 -15.06
N GLU A 75 12.61 -8.02 -16.24
CA GLU A 75 14.08 -7.89 -16.36
C GLU A 75 14.57 -6.44 -16.19
N ASP A 76 13.64 -5.48 -16.18
CA ASP A 76 13.97 -4.06 -15.96
C ASP A 76 14.41 -3.83 -14.50
N VAL A 77 15.13 -2.72 -14.27
CA VAL A 77 15.65 -2.38 -12.93
C VAL A 77 15.40 -0.90 -12.66
N LEU A 78 14.69 -0.62 -11.56
CA LEU A 78 14.57 0.74 -11.03
C LEU A 78 15.75 0.97 -10.09
N THR A 79 16.55 2.00 -10.35
CA THR A 79 17.59 2.43 -9.41
C THR A 79 17.15 3.69 -8.67
N ILE A 80 17.18 3.65 -7.33
CA ILE A 80 16.95 4.83 -6.49
C ILE A 80 18.24 5.17 -5.76
N THR A 81 18.72 6.40 -5.95
CA THR A 81 19.96 6.90 -5.37
C THR A 81 19.67 7.97 -4.32
N ALA A 82 20.13 7.75 -3.08
CA ALA A 82 20.16 8.79 -2.07
C ALA A 82 21.43 9.64 -2.24
N GLN A 83 21.27 10.95 -2.41
CA GLN A 83 22.39 11.86 -2.65
C GLN A 83 23.26 12.05 -1.40
N ASN A 84 24.59 12.07 -1.57
CA ASN A 84 25.51 12.45 -0.50
C ASN A 84 25.38 13.93 -0.14
N ALA A 85 25.55 14.26 1.14
CA ALA A 85 25.52 15.63 1.63
C ALA A 85 26.55 15.89 2.73
N ARG A 86 26.89 17.16 2.92
CA ARG A 86 27.71 17.67 4.01
C ARG A 86 26.94 18.77 4.71
N VAL A 87 27.01 18.82 6.04
CA VAL A 87 26.23 19.76 6.85
C VAL A 87 26.98 20.12 8.13
N LYS A 88 26.81 21.36 8.60
CA LYS A 88 27.37 21.78 9.89
C LYS A 88 26.54 21.25 11.06
N PRO A 89 27.14 21.02 12.23
CA PRO A 89 26.38 20.70 13.44
C PRO A 89 25.25 21.73 13.70
N GLY A 90 24.05 21.24 13.97
CA GLY A 90 22.83 22.02 14.24
C GLY A 90 22.13 22.60 13.00
N ALA A 91 22.70 22.48 11.80
CA ALA A 91 22.09 22.96 10.56
C ALA A 91 21.16 21.92 9.93
N ASP A 92 20.29 22.38 9.04
CA ASP A 92 19.40 21.51 8.28
C ASP A 92 20.04 21.05 6.97
N VAL A 93 19.67 19.85 6.52
CA VAL A 93 20.09 19.26 5.25
C VAL A 93 18.95 18.46 4.65
N CYS A 94 18.79 18.51 3.32
CA CYS A 94 17.84 17.67 2.61
C CYS A 94 18.56 16.75 1.62
N VAL A 95 18.30 15.46 1.74
CA VAL A 95 18.85 14.40 0.89
C VAL A 95 17.88 14.16 -0.25
N ALA A 96 18.32 14.38 -1.49
CA ALA A 96 17.53 14.10 -2.67
C ALA A 96 17.59 12.61 -3.04
N PHE A 97 16.43 12.05 -3.38
CA PHE A 97 16.28 10.69 -3.90
C PHE A 97 16.06 10.78 -5.39
N ARG A 98 17.00 10.25 -6.18
CA ARG A 98 16.96 10.28 -7.65
C ARG A 98 16.62 8.93 -8.22
N ALA A 99 15.79 8.91 -9.26
CA ALA A 99 15.41 7.70 -9.94
C ALA A 99 16.11 7.57 -11.30
N LYS A 100 16.48 6.35 -11.65
CA LYS A 100 16.97 5.96 -12.97
C LYS A 100 16.26 4.67 -13.39
N GLY A 101 15.82 4.59 -14.64
CA GLY A 101 15.01 3.47 -15.12
C GLY A 101 13.56 3.51 -14.60
N PHE A 102 13.04 4.69 -14.26
CA PHE A 102 11.64 4.89 -13.88
C PHE A 102 10.79 5.00 -15.14
N THR A 103 10.49 3.85 -15.76
CA THR A 103 9.76 3.75 -17.01
C THR A 103 8.51 2.91 -16.82
N ASN A 104 7.35 3.47 -17.15
CA ASN A 104 6.05 2.81 -17.11
C ASN A 104 5.74 2.14 -15.76
N LEU A 105 6.03 2.81 -14.65
CA LEU A 105 5.77 2.28 -13.31
C LEU A 105 4.39 2.70 -12.79
N LEU A 106 3.75 1.79 -12.04
CA LEU A 106 2.47 2.00 -11.36
C LEU A 106 2.64 2.23 -9.86
N ALA A 107 3.58 1.53 -9.24
CA ALA A 107 3.82 1.64 -7.80
C ALA A 107 5.28 1.35 -7.43
N MET A 108 5.72 1.89 -6.30
CA MET A 108 6.96 1.49 -5.63
C MET A 108 6.85 1.65 -4.11
N GLN A 109 7.57 0.83 -3.36
CA GLN A 109 7.68 0.96 -1.92
C GLN A 109 9.03 0.48 -1.40
N TYR A 110 9.46 1.07 -0.28
CA TYR A 110 10.65 0.69 0.48
C TYR A 110 10.68 1.40 1.83
N THR A 111 11.65 1.07 2.69
CA THR A 111 11.93 1.86 3.90
C THR A 111 13.29 2.55 3.80
N MET A 112 13.33 3.87 3.98
CA MET A 112 14.57 4.61 4.20
C MET A 112 15.00 4.49 5.66
N ALA A 113 16.30 4.31 5.92
CA ALA A 113 16.85 4.28 7.28
C ALA A 113 18.08 5.19 7.43
N TRP A 114 18.26 5.73 8.63
CA TRP A 114 19.39 6.56 9.03
C TRP A 114 19.77 6.31 10.50
N ASP A 115 20.86 6.90 10.98
CA ASP A 115 21.20 6.92 12.41
C ASP A 115 20.50 8.09 13.11
N PRO A 116 19.47 7.82 13.94
CA PRO A 116 18.71 8.87 14.63
C PRO A 116 19.51 9.55 15.75
N LYS A 117 20.75 9.11 16.03
CA LYS A 117 21.68 9.82 16.93
C LYS A 117 22.51 10.89 16.21
N VAL A 118 22.51 10.87 14.88
CA VAL A 118 23.28 11.80 14.04
C VAL A 118 22.35 12.77 13.31
N LEU A 119 21.18 12.29 12.85
CA LEU A 119 20.19 13.09 12.14
C LEU A 119 18.80 12.97 12.78
N GLU A 120 18.13 14.10 12.99
CA GLU A 120 16.72 14.16 13.39
C GLU A 120 15.86 14.46 12.16
N PHE A 121 14.85 13.63 11.90
CA PHE A 121 13.98 13.82 10.74
C PHE A 121 13.06 15.04 10.90
N LYS A 122 13.02 15.90 9.87
CA LYS A 122 12.25 17.15 9.85
C LYS A 122 11.03 17.09 8.93
N GLY A 123 11.11 16.36 7.82
CA GLY A 123 10.02 16.26 6.85
C GLY A 123 10.45 15.80 5.47
N VAL A 124 9.52 15.85 4.52
CA VAL A 124 9.75 15.52 3.11
C VAL A 124 9.25 16.64 2.18
N ASP A 125 10.05 16.91 1.15
CA ASP A 125 9.62 17.65 -0.04
C ASP A 125 9.39 16.67 -1.19
N LYS A 126 8.38 16.91 -2.03
CA LYS A 126 7.82 15.91 -2.97
C LYS A 126 7.64 16.50 -4.39
N PRO A 127 8.71 16.98 -5.04
CA PRO A 127 8.57 17.67 -6.33
C PRO A 127 8.35 16.73 -7.52
N GLY A 128 8.56 15.42 -7.36
CA GLY A 128 8.97 14.56 -8.47
C GLY A 128 7.92 13.65 -9.09
N LEU A 129 6.87 13.29 -8.35
CA LEU A 129 5.94 12.24 -8.76
C LEU A 129 4.48 12.72 -8.69
N PRO A 130 3.65 12.33 -9.66
CA PRO A 130 2.22 12.60 -9.60
C PRO A 130 1.59 11.80 -8.45
N TYR A 131 0.58 12.36 -7.81
CA TYR A 131 -0.16 11.75 -6.69
C TYR A 131 0.66 11.47 -5.43
N LEU A 132 1.96 11.80 -5.41
CA LEU A 132 2.79 11.65 -4.24
C LEU A 132 2.47 12.74 -3.20
N ASP A 133 1.96 12.35 -2.04
CA ASP A 133 1.61 13.25 -0.97
C ASP A 133 2.22 12.86 0.40
N GLN A 134 1.73 13.44 1.49
CA GLN A 134 2.26 13.18 2.82
C GLN A 134 1.83 11.81 3.38
N ALA A 135 0.65 11.30 3.02
CA ALA A 135 0.12 10.03 3.51
C ALA A 135 0.94 8.82 3.02
N ASP A 136 1.67 8.98 1.93
CA ASP A 136 2.62 8.03 1.33
C ASP A 136 3.87 7.75 2.19
N PHE A 137 4.03 8.46 3.31
CA PHE A 137 5.19 8.35 4.20
C PHE A 137 4.77 7.95 5.63
N GLY A 138 5.42 6.90 6.15
CA GLY A 138 5.19 6.38 7.51
C GLY A 138 5.94 7.15 8.59
N PHE A 139 5.45 8.31 9.02
CA PHE A 139 6.16 9.16 10.00
C PHE A 139 6.29 8.61 11.43
N ASN A 140 5.51 7.57 11.78
CA ASN A 140 5.46 7.02 13.13
C ASN A 140 6.76 6.33 13.59
N ARG A 141 7.69 6.01 12.67
CA ARG A 141 8.97 5.36 12.97
C ARG A 141 10.18 6.28 12.82
N THR A 142 9.96 7.58 12.63
CA THR A 142 11.05 8.55 12.43
C THR A 142 12.00 8.62 13.63
N LYS A 143 11.49 8.45 14.86
CA LYS A 143 12.32 8.35 16.08
C LYS A 143 13.20 7.09 16.13
N GLU A 144 12.86 6.05 15.37
CA GLU A 144 13.64 4.81 15.24
C GLU A 144 14.66 4.88 14.10
N GLY A 145 14.78 6.04 13.42
CA GLY A 145 15.65 6.18 12.25
C GLY A 145 15.08 5.51 11.00
N ARG A 146 13.75 5.42 10.87
CA ARG A 146 13.09 4.79 9.71
C ARG A 146 11.95 5.64 9.14
N LEU A 147 11.82 5.62 7.82
CA LEU A 147 10.72 6.20 7.08
C LEU A 147 10.26 5.20 6.01
N PRO A 148 9.21 4.41 6.32
CA PRO A 148 8.47 3.67 5.31
C PRO A 148 7.92 4.63 4.25
N PHE A 149 8.01 4.22 2.99
CA PHE A 149 7.56 4.98 1.84
C PHE A 149 6.82 4.04 0.89
N VAL A 150 5.69 4.52 0.38
CA VAL A 150 4.92 3.90 -0.69
C VAL A 150 4.53 4.99 -1.67
N TRP A 151 4.51 4.68 -2.95
CA TRP A 151 3.92 5.53 -3.97
C TRP A 151 3.09 4.65 -4.88
N ILE A 152 1.87 5.08 -5.16
CA ILE A 152 0.96 4.48 -6.12
C ILE A 152 0.46 5.60 -7.02
N ASN A 153 0.45 5.39 -8.34
CA ASN A 153 -0.29 6.27 -9.22
C ASN A 153 -1.79 5.97 -9.08
N ASP A 154 -2.52 6.83 -8.35
CA ASP A 154 -3.95 6.63 -8.07
C ASP A 154 -4.85 6.60 -9.32
N ALA A 155 -4.40 7.16 -10.44
CA ALA A 155 -5.10 7.04 -11.71
C ALA A 155 -4.83 5.71 -12.43
N LEU A 156 -3.96 4.86 -11.86
CA LEU A 156 -3.46 3.62 -12.42
C LEU A 156 -2.91 3.81 -13.84
N GLN A 157 -2.34 4.99 -14.10
CA GLN A 157 -1.67 5.31 -15.35
C GLN A 157 -0.16 5.11 -15.19
N PRO A 158 0.51 4.39 -16.11
CA PRO A 158 1.95 4.23 -16.06
C PRO A 158 2.67 5.57 -16.06
N THR A 159 3.62 5.73 -15.15
CA THR A 159 4.43 6.95 -15.03
C THR A 159 5.84 6.69 -15.51
N THR A 160 6.34 7.59 -16.36
CA THR A 160 7.73 7.63 -16.81
C THR A 160 8.29 9.01 -16.49
N ILE A 161 9.46 9.06 -15.85
CA ILE A 161 10.19 10.30 -15.60
C ILE A 161 11.61 10.18 -16.17
N PRO A 162 12.25 11.30 -16.58
CA PRO A 162 13.63 11.26 -17.04
C PRO A 162 14.58 10.68 -15.99
N ASP A 163 15.63 10.00 -16.45
CA ASP A 163 16.71 9.55 -15.56
C ASP A 163 17.28 10.72 -14.75
N GLU A 164 17.71 10.39 -13.52
CA GLU A 164 18.23 11.30 -12.50
C GLU A 164 17.21 12.30 -11.94
N SER A 165 15.92 12.20 -12.28
CA SER A 165 14.87 13.03 -11.69
C SER A 165 14.78 12.83 -10.18
N ILE A 166 14.59 13.91 -9.43
CA ILE A 166 14.31 13.85 -7.99
C ILE A 166 12.87 13.38 -7.80
N ILE A 167 12.65 12.28 -7.09
CA ILE A 167 11.30 11.79 -6.74
C ILE A 167 10.76 12.45 -5.46
N TYR A 168 11.62 12.58 -4.45
CA TYR A 168 11.36 13.34 -3.22
C TYR A 168 12.70 13.73 -2.55
N MET A 169 12.64 14.57 -1.54
CA MET A 169 13.76 14.91 -0.66
C MET A 169 13.38 14.64 0.80
N ALA A 170 14.24 13.95 1.55
CA ALA A 170 14.09 13.81 3.01
C ALA A 170 14.96 14.84 3.71
N CYS A 171 14.35 15.66 4.57
CA CYS A 171 15.02 16.73 5.29
C CYS A 171 15.26 16.38 6.75
N PHE A 172 16.43 16.77 7.26
CA PHE A 172 16.91 16.45 8.59
C PHE A 172 17.53 17.67 9.26
N ASN A 173 17.50 17.70 10.59
CA ASN A 173 18.42 18.49 11.40
C ASN A 173 19.66 17.65 11.77
N ALA A 174 20.85 18.23 11.65
CA ALA A 174 22.10 17.57 12.00
C ALA A 174 22.39 17.70 13.51
N ILE A 175 22.01 16.69 14.28
CA ILE A 175 22.16 16.68 15.75
C ILE A 175 23.47 16.07 16.24
N GLY A 176 24.23 15.40 15.36
CA GLY A 176 25.55 14.87 15.67
C GLY A 176 26.65 15.93 15.71
N THR A 177 27.84 15.55 16.15
CA THR A 177 29.03 16.41 16.21
C THR A 177 29.89 16.30 14.96
N SER A 178 30.73 17.30 14.70
CA SER A 178 31.69 17.29 13.58
C SER A 178 32.54 16.01 13.60
N GLY A 179 32.72 15.41 12.42
CA GLY A 179 33.37 14.11 12.21
C GLY A 179 32.42 12.91 12.27
N GLN A 180 31.18 13.05 12.73
CA GLN A 180 30.17 12.00 12.64
C GLN A 180 29.52 11.96 11.26
N SER A 181 28.91 10.83 10.92
CA SER A 181 28.13 10.69 9.70
C SER A 181 26.99 9.69 9.87
N SER A 182 25.96 9.84 9.05
CA SER A 182 24.88 8.86 8.92
C SER A 182 24.81 8.39 7.48
N ALA A 183 24.83 7.08 7.28
CA ALA A 183 24.39 6.51 6.01
C ALA A 183 22.88 6.73 5.84
N ILE A 184 22.45 6.96 4.61
CA ILE A 184 21.06 6.95 4.19
C ILE A 184 20.86 5.65 3.43
N ARG A 185 20.26 4.68 4.11
CA ARG A 185 20.12 3.29 3.67
C ARG A 185 18.71 2.98 3.22
N PHE A 186 18.58 1.89 2.49
CA PHE A 186 17.31 1.28 2.13
C PHE A 186 17.22 -0.08 2.84
N VAL A 187 16.10 -0.35 3.49
CA VAL A 187 15.88 -1.60 4.23
C VAL A 187 14.50 -2.16 3.92
N GLU A 188 14.33 -3.48 4.03
CA GLU A 188 13.08 -4.18 3.72
C GLU A 188 12.11 -4.28 4.92
N GLN A 189 12.36 -3.52 5.98
CA GLN A 189 11.54 -3.55 7.20
C GLN A 189 11.27 -2.13 7.73
N PRO A 190 10.00 -1.78 8.01
CA PRO A 190 8.82 -2.65 7.97
C PRO A 190 8.24 -2.88 6.57
N THR A 191 8.61 -2.05 5.59
CA THR A 191 8.09 -2.16 4.23
C THR A 191 9.14 -2.82 3.33
N PRO A 192 8.83 -3.98 2.72
CA PRO A 192 9.73 -4.65 1.80
C PRO A 192 9.87 -3.86 0.50
N PHE A 193 10.92 -4.14 -0.26
CA PHE A 193 11.09 -3.55 -1.58
C PHE A 193 10.10 -4.15 -2.56
N GLU A 194 9.37 -3.30 -3.26
CA GLU A 194 8.46 -3.71 -4.32
C GLU A 194 8.35 -2.58 -5.34
N VAL A 195 8.36 -2.93 -6.62
CA VAL A 195 8.16 -2.02 -7.74
C VAL A 195 7.28 -2.75 -8.74
N VAL A 196 6.22 -2.11 -9.20
CA VAL A 196 5.24 -2.71 -10.11
C VAL A 196 5.20 -1.90 -11.39
N ASN A 197 5.43 -2.54 -12.53
CA ASN A 197 5.36 -1.92 -13.85
C ASN A 197 3.93 -1.97 -14.43
N ALA A 198 3.73 -1.35 -15.59
CA ALA A 198 2.45 -1.31 -16.29
C ALA A 198 1.88 -2.67 -16.73
N ASN A 199 2.73 -3.70 -16.80
CA ASN A 199 2.34 -5.08 -17.10
C ASN A 199 2.00 -5.89 -15.84
N GLU A 200 1.94 -5.24 -14.67
CA GLU A 200 1.74 -5.87 -13.36
C GLU A 200 2.85 -6.86 -12.99
N GLU A 201 4.05 -6.66 -13.54
CA GLU A 201 5.25 -7.44 -13.20
C GLU A 201 6.00 -6.77 -12.05
N ILE A 202 6.55 -7.58 -11.15
CA ILE A 202 7.47 -7.10 -10.13
C ILE A 202 8.82 -6.81 -10.77
N GLN A 203 9.29 -5.58 -10.58
CA GLN A 203 10.57 -5.11 -11.07
C GLN A 203 11.58 -5.05 -9.93
N LYS A 204 12.86 -5.32 -10.22
CA LYS A 204 13.91 -5.21 -9.22
C LYS A 204 14.14 -3.74 -8.83
N LEU A 205 14.18 -3.47 -7.53
CA LEU A 205 14.73 -2.24 -6.98
C LEU A 205 16.23 -2.39 -6.71
N ASN A 206 17.03 -1.47 -7.24
CA ASN A 206 18.46 -1.35 -6.98
C ASN A 206 18.73 -0.07 -6.17
N PRO A 207 18.77 -0.15 -4.83
CA PRO A 207 19.05 1.02 -4.00
C PRO A 207 20.54 1.38 -4.02
N VAL A 208 20.85 2.67 -4.15
CA VAL A 208 22.19 3.23 -3.98
C VAL A 208 22.18 4.12 -2.75
N GLU A 209 22.87 3.68 -1.71
CA GLU A 209 22.95 4.39 -0.43
C GLU A 209 23.67 5.74 -0.58
N GLY A 210 23.23 6.69 0.24
CA GLY A 210 23.88 7.99 0.41
C GLY A 210 24.52 8.11 1.78
N LYS A 211 25.16 9.25 2.03
CA LYS A 211 25.73 9.59 3.33
C LYS A 211 25.62 11.07 3.59
N VAL A 212 25.25 11.41 4.82
CA VAL A 212 25.35 12.78 5.35
C VAL A 212 26.53 12.83 6.31
N GLU A 213 27.51 13.66 6.01
CA GLU A 213 28.67 13.93 6.86
C GLU A 213 28.47 15.24 7.64
N ILE A 214 28.77 15.22 8.94
CA ILE A 214 28.75 16.42 9.78
C ILE A 214 30.16 16.99 9.85
N GLU A 215 30.34 18.24 9.43
CA GLU A 215 31.64 18.94 9.37
C GLU A 215 31.63 20.32 10.04
#